data_AF-A0A6H5H997-F1
#
_entry.id   AF-A0A6H5H997-F1
#
_cell.length_a   1.000
_cell.length_b   1.000
_cell.length_c   1.000
_cell.angle_alpha   90.00
_cell.angle_beta   90.00
_cell.angle_gamma   90.00
#
_symmetry.space_group_name_H-M   'P 1'
#
loop_
_entity.id
_entity.type
_entity.pdbx_description
1 polymer ?
#
loop_
_entity_poly.entity_id
_entity_poly.type
_entity_poly.pdbx_seq_one_letter_code
_entity_poly.pdbx_strand_id
1 'polypeptide(L)'
;MYWLIGRKSKLSIQNKLTLYNQVLKPVWTYGAQLWGCTAPSNREIIQRFQNNVLRSIVDAYRYTRNARLHLELKVPLVDEVIRNQALAHQKRLIGHVNEEAVQLLDVDGLVRRLKRTKPHDLW
;
A
#
# COMPACT_ATOMS: atom_id res chain seq x y z
N MET A 1 10.17 4.73 17.14
CA MET A 1 10.64 3.40 16.64
C MET A 1 12.03 3.39 15.98
N TYR A 2 12.71 4.54 15.82
CA TYR A 2 14.03 4.58 15.17
C TYR A 2 15.09 3.69 15.85
N TRP A 3 15.02 3.51 17.17
CA TRP A 3 15.94 2.64 17.92
C TRP A 3 15.80 1.15 17.59
N LEU A 4 14.62 0.68 17.16
CA LEU A 4 14.37 -0.72 16.79
C LEU A 4 14.67 -1.01 15.32
N ILE A 5 14.19 -0.15 14.42
CA ILE A 5 14.24 -0.36 12.96
C ILE A 5 15.47 0.30 12.33
N GLY A 6 16.10 1.23 13.03
CA GLY A 6 17.24 2.00 12.52
C GLY A 6 18.50 1.17 12.29
N ARG A 7 19.48 1.83 11.66
CA ARG A 7 20.75 1.25 11.23
C ARG A 7 21.59 0.72 12.40
N LYS A 8 21.57 1.45 13.53
CA LYS A 8 22.30 1.08 14.75
C LYS A 8 21.68 -0.09 15.53
N SER A 9 20.45 -0.49 15.19
CA SER A 9 19.78 -1.61 15.87
C SER A 9 20.45 -2.93 15.51
N LYS A 10 20.73 -3.74 16.54
CA LYS A 10 21.33 -5.08 16.45
C LYS A 10 20.35 -6.17 16.02
N LEU A 11 19.06 -5.83 15.86
CA LEU A 11 18.05 -6.78 15.37
C LEU A 11 18.39 -7.28 13.97
N SER A 12 18.04 -8.53 13.69
CA SER A 12 18.12 -9.09 12.33
C SER A 12 17.21 -8.32 11.37
N ILE A 13 17.57 -8.32 10.09
CA ILE A 13 16.76 -7.71 9.02
C ILE A 13 15.33 -8.27 9.05
N GLN A 14 15.19 -9.59 9.26
CA GLN A 14 13.88 -10.26 9.33
C GLN A 14 13.01 -9.73 10.48
N ASN A 15 13.59 -9.52 11.67
CA ASN A 15 12.84 -8.99 12.81
C ASN A 15 12.42 -7.54 12.57
N LYS A 16 13.29 -6.72 11.96
CA LYS A 16 12.95 -5.34 11.57
C LYS A 16 11.85 -5.29 10.50
N LEU A 17 11.89 -6.19 9.51
CA LEU A 17 10.82 -6.34 8.51
C LEU A 17 9.50 -6.76 9.15
N THR A 18 9.55 -7.68 10.12
CA THR A 18 8.37 -8.12 10.88
C THR A 18 7.74 -6.93 11.61
N LEU A 19 8.55 -6.10 12.27
CA LEU A 19 8.07 -4.86 12.90
C LEU A 19 7.47 -3.88 11.90
N TYR A 20 8.08 -3.72 10.72
CA TYR A 20 7.49 -2.91 9.65
C TYR A 20 6.11 -3.45 9.25
N ASN A 21 5.99 -4.75 9.01
CA ASN A 21 4.74 -5.38 8.57
C ASN A 21 3.64 -5.35 9.64
N GLN A 22 3.99 -5.42 10.92
CA GLN A 22 3.02 -5.47 12.02
C GLN A 22 2.61 -4.08 12.52
N VAL A 23 3.49 -3.08 12.45
CA VAL A 23 3.22 -1.78 13.07
C VAL A 23 3.11 -0.67 12.04
N LEU A 24 4.09 -0.54 11.14
CA LEU A 24 4.14 0.59 10.21
C LEU A 24 3.23 0.38 9.00
N LYS A 25 3.19 -0.84 8.46
CA LYS A 25 2.35 -1.19 7.32
C LYS A 25 0.86 -0.97 7.62
N PRO A 26 0.30 -1.46 8.73
CA PRO A 26 -1.11 -1.27 9.04
C PRO A 26 -1.52 0.19 9.20
N VAL A 27 -0.64 1.06 9.72
CA VAL A 27 -0.92 2.50 9.90
C VAL A 27 -1.32 3.17 8.59
N TRP A 28 -0.53 3.00 7.53
CA TRP A 28 -0.90 3.57 6.23
C TRP A 28 -1.95 2.71 5.50
N THR A 29 -1.88 1.38 5.64
CA THR A 29 -2.79 0.44 4.97
C THR A 29 -4.25 0.60 5.43
N TYR A 30 -4.47 1.01 6.68
CA TYR A 30 -5.79 1.32 7.21
C TYR A 30 -6.43 2.50 6.46
N GLY A 31 -5.68 3.59 6.29
CA GLY A 31 -6.16 4.77 5.59
C GLY A 31 -6.27 4.60 4.08
N ALA A 32 -5.73 3.52 3.50
CA ALA A 32 -5.67 3.32 2.05
C ALA A 32 -7.05 3.30 1.39
N GLN A 33 -8.12 2.92 2.10
CA GLN A 33 -9.49 3.03 1.58
C GLN A 33 -9.93 4.49 1.37
N LEU A 34 -9.41 5.42 2.18
CA LEU A 34 -9.72 6.84 2.09
C LEU A 34 -8.82 7.56 1.08
N TRP A 35 -7.50 7.30 1.12
CA TRP A 35 -6.53 8.03 0.31
C TRP A 35 -6.01 7.25 -0.91
N GLY A 36 -6.35 5.98 -1.08
CA GLY A 36 -5.84 5.13 -2.17
C GLY A 36 -6.26 5.59 -3.56
N CYS A 37 -7.38 6.31 -3.66
CA CYS A 37 -7.88 6.94 -4.88
C CYS A 37 -7.38 8.39 -5.08
N THR A 38 -6.46 8.88 -4.24
CA THR A 38 -5.92 10.24 -4.37
C THR A 38 -4.94 10.35 -5.54
N ALA A 39 -4.53 11.58 -5.85
CA ALA A 39 -3.55 11.87 -6.90
C ALA A 39 -2.24 11.08 -6.70
N PRO A 40 -1.57 10.67 -7.78
CA PRO A 40 -0.32 9.90 -7.71
C PRO A 40 0.73 10.55 -6.80
N SER A 41 0.88 11.88 -6.84
CA SER A 41 1.80 12.65 -5.99
C SER A 41 1.58 12.44 -4.49
N ASN A 42 0.33 12.25 -4.05
CA ASN A 42 0.01 11.99 -2.65
C ASN A 42 0.36 10.55 -2.26
N ARG A 43 0.10 9.57 -3.15
CA ARG A 43 0.48 8.17 -2.91
C ARG A 43 2.00 7.99 -2.87
N GLU A 44 2.72 8.76 -3.69
CA GLU A 44 4.19 8.80 -3.68
C GLU A 44 4.78 9.27 -2.34
N ILE A 45 4.06 10.04 -1.52
CA ILE A 45 4.51 10.38 -0.17
C ILE A 45 4.60 9.13 0.69
N ILE A 46 3.58 8.27 0.64
CA ILE A 46 3.55 6.99 1.39
C ILE A 46 4.59 6.02 0.82
N GLN A 47 4.76 5.97 -0.51
CA GLN A 47 5.82 5.16 -1.13
C GLN A 47 7.22 5.61 -0.69
N ARG A 48 7.48 6.93 -0.61
CA ARG A 48 8.75 7.46 -0.09
C ARG A 48 8.96 7.09 1.37
N PHE A 49 7.91 7.14 2.20
CA PHE A 49 7.96 6.65 3.58
C PHE A 49 8.37 5.17 3.64
N GLN A 50 7.69 4.30 2.87
CA GLN A 50 8.04 2.88 2.78
C GLN A 50 9.50 2.68 2.34
N ASN A 51 9.93 3.36 1.27
CA ASN A 51 11.30 3.27 0.75
C ASN A 51 12.36 3.67 1.80
N ASN A 52 12.09 4.72 2.58
CA ASN A 52 13.00 5.18 3.63
C ASN A 52 13.10 4.20 4.79
N VAL A 53 11.97 3.57 5.16
CA VAL A 53 11.96 2.52 6.18
C VAL A 53 12.75 1.31 5.69
N LEU A 54 12.48 0.81 4.48
CA LEU A 54 13.19 -0.34 3.92
C LEU A 54 14.70 -0.08 3.83
N ARG A 55 15.12 1.11 3.36
CA ARG A 55 16.54 1.50 3.37
C ARG A 55 17.15 1.49 4.77
N SER A 56 16.41 1.93 5.78
CA SER A 56 16.90 1.96 7.16
C SER A 56 17.06 0.57 7.76
N ILE A 57 16.21 -0.38 7.34
CA ILE A 57 16.25 -1.77 7.78
C ILE A 57 17.52 -2.48 7.31
N VAL A 58 17.87 -2.33 6.02
CA VAL A 58 19.03 -2.99 5.41
C VAL A 58 20.31 -2.15 5.44
N ASP A 59 20.25 -0.94 6.00
CA ASP A 59 21.33 0.08 5.92
C ASP A 59 21.85 0.30 4.49
N ALA A 60 20.93 0.41 3.54
CA ALA A 60 21.29 0.59 2.14
C ALA A 60 21.81 2.00 1.87
N TYR A 61 22.79 2.08 0.97
CA TYR A 61 23.30 3.35 0.45
C TYR A 61 22.19 4.16 -0.25
N ARG A 62 22.33 5.50 -0.24
CA ARG A 62 21.31 6.42 -0.77
C ARG A 62 20.98 6.14 -2.24
N TYR A 63 21.99 5.77 -3.03
CA TYR A 63 21.88 5.53 -4.46
C TYR A 63 21.42 4.12 -4.81
N THR A 64 21.18 3.26 -3.82
CA THR A 64 20.60 1.93 -4.06
C THR A 64 19.20 2.08 -4.66
N ARG A 65 18.95 1.38 -5.76
CA ARG A 65 17.69 1.43 -6.50
C ARG A 65 16.54 0.88 -5.65
N ASN A 66 15.42 1.61 -5.54
CA ASN A 66 14.24 1.17 -4.80
C ASN A 66 13.72 -0.18 -5.29
N ALA A 67 13.66 -0.38 -6.61
CA ALA A 67 13.18 -1.62 -7.21
C ALA A 67 13.95 -2.85 -6.71
N ARG A 68 15.27 -2.73 -6.50
CA ARG A 68 16.09 -3.82 -5.97
C ARG A 68 15.76 -4.13 -4.51
N LEU A 69 15.55 -3.10 -3.68
CA LEU A 69 15.13 -3.27 -2.28
C LEU A 69 13.79 -4.00 -2.18
N HIS A 70 12.84 -3.64 -3.02
CA HIS A 70 11.53 -4.29 -3.06
C HIS A 70 11.62 -5.76 -3.50
N LEU A 71 12.45 -6.04 -4.51
CA LEU A 71 12.69 -7.40 -4.99
C LEU A 71 13.36 -8.28 -3.92
N GLU A 72 14.45 -7.79 -3.31
CA GLU A 72 15.22 -8.55 -2.30
C GLU A 72 14.43 -8.77 -1.02
N LEU A 73 13.70 -7.75 -0.54
CA LEU A 73 12.91 -7.83 0.69
C LEU A 73 11.51 -8.44 0.48
N LYS A 74 11.12 -8.69 -0.77
CA LYS A 74 9.79 -9.19 -1.18
C LYS A 74 8.65 -8.37 -0.58
N VAL A 75 8.83 -7.05 -0.51
CA VAL A 75 7.82 -6.12 0.00
C VAL A 75 7.08 -5.50 -1.19
N PRO A 76 5.75 -5.62 -1.29
CA PRO A 76 4.99 -5.01 -2.38
C PRO A 76 5.02 -3.49 -2.29
N LEU A 77 4.88 -2.84 -3.44
CA LEU A 77 4.71 -1.39 -3.52
C LEU A 77 3.38 -0.97 -2.91
N VAL A 78 3.28 0.29 -2.50
CA VAL A 78 2.05 0.84 -1.91
C VAL A 78 0.87 0.69 -2.88
N ASP A 79 1.08 1.01 -4.16
CA ASP A 79 0.05 0.92 -5.20
C ASP A 79 -0.41 -0.54 -5.44
N GLU A 80 0.48 -1.52 -5.31
CA GLU A 80 0.12 -2.94 -5.40
C GLU A 80 -0.75 -3.38 -4.21
N VAL A 81 -0.43 -2.89 -3.00
CA VAL A 81 -1.25 -3.17 -1.81
C VAL A 81 -2.64 -2.54 -1.95
N ILE A 82 -2.73 -1.31 -2.45
CA ILE A 82 -4.01 -0.63 -2.71
C ILE A 82 -4.84 -1.44 -3.72
N ARG A 83 -4.24 -1.87 -4.83
CA ARG A 83 -4.92 -2.71 -5.84
C ARG A 83 -5.43 -4.01 -5.24
N ASN A 84 -4.60 -4.69 -4.45
CA ASN A 84 -4.98 -5.95 -3.81
C ASN A 84 -6.13 -5.76 -2.81
N GLN A 85 -6.14 -4.66 -2.05
CA GLN A 85 -7.25 -4.33 -1.16
C GLN A 85 -8.54 -4.03 -1.93
N ALA A 86 -8.43 -3.32 -3.05
CA ALA A 86 -9.55 -3.04 -3.93
C ALA A 86 -10.13 -4.38 -4.44
N LEU A 87 -9.31 -5.24 -5.05
CA LEU A 87 -9.73 -6.56 -5.53
C LEU A 87 -10.38 -7.42 -4.43
N ALA A 88 -9.82 -7.41 -3.22
CA ALA A 88 -10.41 -8.11 -2.08
C ALA A 88 -11.77 -7.51 -1.66
N HIS A 89 -11.96 -6.20 -1.80
CA HIS A 89 -13.25 -5.56 -1.58
C HIS A 89 -14.28 -5.94 -2.64
N GLN A 90 -13.90 -5.90 -3.92
CA GLN A 90 -14.75 -6.34 -5.03
C GLN A 90 -15.24 -7.78 -4.82
N LYS A 91 -14.32 -8.71 -4.53
CA LYS A 91 -14.66 -10.11 -4.26
C LYS A 91 -15.64 -10.27 -3.10
N ARG A 92 -15.50 -9.45 -2.05
CA ARG A 92 -16.43 -9.44 -0.91
C ARG A 92 -17.81 -8.92 -1.28
N LEU A 93 -17.90 -7.93 -2.17
CA LEU A 93 -19.18 -7.41 -2.66
C LEU A 93 -19.92 -8.46 -3.51
N ILE A 94 -19.20 -9.14 -4.42
CA ILE A 94 -19.78 -10.20 -5.27
C ILE A 94 -20.34 -11.35 -4.43
N GLY A 95 -19.64 -11.76 -3.37
CA GLY A 95 -20.07 -12.85 -2.49
C GLY A 95 -20.96 -12.41 -1.32
N HIS A 96 -21.43 -11.17 -1.30
CA HIS A 96 -22.23 -10.65 -0.19
C HIS A 96 -23.68 -11.15 -0.26
N VAL A 97 -24.31 -11.36 0.89
CA VAL A 97 -25.69 -11.88 0.97
C VAL A 97 -26.71 -10.91 0.35
N ASN A 98 -26.43 -9.60 0.47
CA ASN A 98 -27.29 -8.56 -0.08
C ASN A 98 -27.00 -8.34 -1.57
N GLU A 99 -28.00 -8.54 -2.43
CA GLU A 99 -27.93 -8.31 -3.88
C GLU A 99 -27.60 -6.85 -4.22
N GLU A 100 -28.09 -5.89 -3.43
CA GLU A 100 -27.80 -4.46 -3.59
C GLU A 100 -26.31 -4.14 -3.43
N ALA A 101 -25.56 -4.96 -2.68
CA ALA A 101 -24.12 -4.77 -2.55
C ALA A 101 -23.38 -5.07 -3.86
N VAL A 102 -23.91 -5.97 -4.69
CA VAL A 102 -23.38 -6.27 -6.03
C VAL A 102 -23.66 -5.12 -6.98
N GLN A 103 -24.81 -4.45 -6.85
CA GLN A 103 -25.16 -3.29 -7.68
C GLN A 103 -24.17 -2.12 -7.50
N LEU A 104 -23.47 -2.03 -6.37
CA LEU A 104 -22.39 -1.04 -6.19
C LEU A 104 -21.21 -1.21 -7.15
N LEU A 105 -21.10 -2.39 -7.79
CA LEU A 105 -20.10 -2.68 -8.82
C LEU A 105 -20.58 -2.29 -10.22
N ASP A 106 -21.84 -1.90 -10.39
CA ASP A 106 -22.34 -1.44 -11.67
C ASP A 106 -21.75 -0.04 -11.98
N VAL A 107 -21.06 0.04 -13.12
CA VAL A 107 -20.36 1.25 -13.59
C VAL A 107 -20.99 1.75 -14.89
N ASP A 108 -22.07 1.15 -15.34
CA ASP A 108 -22.69 1.46 -16.62
C ASP A 108 -23.28 2.88 -16.62
N GLY A 109 -22.98 3.65 -17.66
CA GLY A 109 -23.51 5.00 -17.83
C GLY A 109 -22.91 6.08 -16.91
N LEU A 110 -21.79 5.84 -16.22
CA LEU A 110 -21.18 6.86 -15.37
C LEU A 110 -20.61 8.05 -16.16
N VAL A 111 -21.38 9.13 -16.24
CA VAL A 111 -20.90 10.43 -16.73
C VAL A 111 -20.14 11.15 -15.62
N ARG A 112 -18.82 11.33 -15.80
CA ARG A 112 -17.96 11.95 -14.79
C ARG A 112 -17.64 13.40 -15.16
N ARG A 113 -17.97 14.34 -14.25
CA ARG A 113 -17.53 15.74 -14.35
C ARG A 113 -16.02 15.90 -14.10
N LEU A 114 -15.45 15.16 -13.14
CA LEU A 114 -14.05 15.29 -12.72
C LEU A 114 -13.25 14.00 -13.02
N LYS A 115 -12.02 14.17 -13.50
CA LYS A 115 -11.06 13.08 -13.74
C LYS A 115 -10.38 12.64 -12.44
N ARG A 116 -11.15 12.03 -11.53
CA ARG A 116 -10.63 11.43 -10.29
C ARG A 116 -10.61 9.92 -10.41
N THR A 117 -9.55 9.29 -9.90
CA THR A 117 -9.52 7.84 -9.70
C THR A 117 -10.63 7.46 -8.72
N LYS A 118 -11.37 6.41 -9.05
CA LYS A 118 -12.42 5.83 -8.21
C LYS A 118 -12.05 4.38 -7.85
N PRO A 119 -12.69 3.80 -6.82
CA PRO A 119 -12.37 2.44 -6.38
C PRO A 119 -12.44 1.38 -7.50
N HIS A 120 -13.40 1.49 -8.41
CA HIS A 120 -13.52 0.55 -9.54
C HIS A 120 -12.45 0.76 -10.64
N ASP A 121 -11.71 1.86 -10.63
CA ASP A 121 -10.58 2.08 -11.55
C ASP A 121 -9.27 1.45 -11.00
N LEU A 122 -9.31 0.90 -9.78
CA LEU A 122 -8.14 0.34 -9.10
C LEU A 122 -7.99 -1.17 -9.31
N TRP A 123 -9.02 -1.87 -9.79
CA TRP A 123 -8.99 -3.32 -10.06
C TRP A 123 -9.10 -3.63 -11.55
#